data_AF-A0A1H1GAM2-F1
#
_entry.id   AF-A0A1H1GAM2-F1
#
_cell.length_a   1.000
_cell.length_b   1.000
_cell.length_c   1.000
_cell.angle_alpha   90.00
_cell.angle_beta   90.00
_cell.angle_gamma   90.00
#
_symmetry.space_group_name_H-M   'P 1'
#
loop_
_entity.id
_entity.type
_entity.pdbx_description
1 polymer ?
#
loop_
_entity_poly.entity_id
_entity_poly.type
_entity_poly.pdbx_seq_one_letter_code
_entity_poly.pdbx_strand_id
1 'polypeptide(L)'
;MTTFCPLSSQPVFYNGVAQVGARITVYDAGTLTPRTAFSDGLAQHALAQPIPSDGNGCIPLFWVVGNPYRVRVVSPGGVLIRDVDNLPGDVAQGGGGGGGGGSTLKTGDYVPAHTTAVITGRVRANGKTIGDAISGATEFADPATQALFIFLWNADSSLSVSGGRGASALADYNANKTIALPDINGRTLFGIDGMGSSPTGRLANATFASGNATTIGSAGGTGAETLLTTQIPSHTHTGATQNSTAHSHTFTTATAGAHNHGGATGTESASHTHSGTTGIESVSHTHTGSTDLQGAHSHPGSVTDTQGNHQHTYNGPPSNTIALGGNGSINAYWFGASVAASDSVARAHAHNLAINSDGAHNHNVSVGTESANHTHSITTGTESANHTHAIASDGTHTHTGVTDAGGVHNHSFTSDATGGGGTHNNMPPFLLATWYLVL
;
A
#
# COMPACT_ATOMS: atom_id res chain seq x y z
N MET A 1 82.26 -8.41 25.77
CA MET A 1 81.61 -9.24 26.79
C MET A 1 82.55 -10.42 27.09
N THR A 2 82.38 -11.13 28.22
CA THR A 2 83.22 -12.29 28.56
C THR A 2 82.42 -13.53 28.91
N THR A 3 82.86 -14.68 28.39
CA THR A 3 82.29 -16.00 28.69
C THR A 3 82.96 -16.59 29.92
N PHE A 4 82.15 -17.15 30.81
CA PHE A 4 82.61 -17.97 31.93
C PHE A 4 83.26 -19.26 31.43
N CYS A 5 84.45 -19.60 31.92
CA CYS A 5 85.12 -20.82 31.46
C CYS A 5 84.42 -22.07 32.04
N PRO A 6 83.96 -23.04 31.21
CA PRO A 6 83.27 -24.24 31.71
C PRO A 6 84.20 -25.22 32.45
N LEU A 7 85.51 -24.98 32.45
CA LEU A 7 86.48 -25.71 33.25
C LEU A 7 86.69 -25.11 34.66
N SER A 8 86.15 -23.92 34.92
CA SER A 8 86.10 -23.33 36.26
C SER A 8 85.45 -24.27 37.28
N SER A 9 85.87 -24.17 38.53
CA SER A 9 85.48 -25.02 39.68
C SER A 9 85.68 -26.53 39.53
N GLN A 10 86.21 -27.02 38.41
CA GLN A 10 86.51 -28.45 38.23
C GLN A 10 87.81 -28.84 38.98
N PRO A 11 87.84 -30.00 39.68
CA PRO A 11 89.04 -30.50 40.31
C PRO A 11 90.05 -31.03 39.27
N VAL A 12 91.33 -30.72 39.47
CA VAL A 12 92.44 -31.19 38.64
C VAL A 12 93.10 -32.40 39.30
N PHE A 13 92.87 -33.59 38.76
CA PHE A 13 93.53 -34.82 39.20
C PHE A 13 94.61 -35.26 38.21
N TYR A 14 95.71 -35.79 38.73
CA TYR A 14 96.72 -36.53 37.97
C TYR A 14 97.15 -37.75 38.78
N ASN A 15 97.13 -38.94 38.17
CA ASN A 15 97.36 -40.24 38.84
C ASN A 15 96.56 -40.42 40.15
N GLY A 16 95.31 -39.93 40.18
CA GLY A 16 94.42 -39.98 41.35
C GLY A 16 94.67 -38.93 42.43
N VAL A 17 95.73 -38.11 42.32
CA VAL A 17 96.09 -37.08 43.32
C VAL A 17 95.66 -35.70 42.84
N ALA A 18 94.99 -34.94 43.71
CA ALA A 18 94.60 -33.55 43.44
C ALA A 18 95.82 -32.64 43.26
N GLN A 19 95.84 -31.84 42.21
CA GLN A 19 97.00 -31.06 41.78
C GLN A 19 96.89 -29.63 42.28
N VAL A 20 97.19 -29.44 43.57
CA VAL A 20 97.30 -28.12 44.22
C VAL A 20 98.45 -27.33 43.57
N GLY A 21 98.21 -26.09 43.16
CA GLY A 21 99.20 -25.27 42.42
C GLY A 21 99.40 -25.69 40.96
N ALA A 22 98.48 -26.45 40.37
CA ALA A 22 98.43 -26.68 38.92
C ALA A 22 98.35 -25.35 38.18
N ARG A 23 98.98 -25.28 37.02
CA ARG A 23 99.12 -24.07 36.20
C ARG A 23 98.11 -24.11 35.06
N ILE A 24 97.14 -23.21 35.10
CA ILE A 24 96.14 -23.00 34.04
C ILE A 24 96.57 -21.82 33.17
N THR A 25 96.75 -22.06 31.88
CA THR A 25 97.06 -21.02 30.88
C THR A 25 95.98 -21.01 29.80
N VAL A 26 95.56 -19.82 29.36
CA VAL A 26 94.56 -19.63 28.31
C VAL A 26 95.25 -19.14 27.05
N TYR A 27 94.84 -19.66 25.90
CA TYR A 27 95.42 -19.34 24.59
C TYR A 27 94.31 -19.07 23.55
N ASP A 28 94.66 -18.44 22.44
CA ASP A 28 93.81 -18.40 21.25
C ASP A 28 93.63 -19.81 20.67
N ALA A 29 92.39 -20.16 20.26
CA ALA A 29 92.09 -21.50 19.74
C ALA A 29 92.94 -21.85 18.51
N GLY A 30 93.37 -23.11 18.41
CA GLY A 30 94.29 -23.61 17.40
C GLY A 30 95.76 -23.17 17.58
N THR A 31 96.09 -22.37 18.61
CA THR A 31 97.43 -21.80 18.80
C THR A 31 98.03 -22.09 20.19
N LEU A 32 99.17 -21.47 20.48
CA LEU A 32 99.75 -21.30 21.82
C LEU A 32 100.04 -19.80 22.12
N THR A 33 99.32 -18.87 21.47
CA THR A 33 99.38 -17.43 21.76
C THR A 33 98.60 -17.14 23.04
N PRO A 34 99.22 -16.63 24.13
CA PRO A 34 98.52 -16.45 25.41
C PRO A 34 97.41 -15.40 25.32
N ARG A 35 96.23 -15.70 25.86
CA ARG A 35 95.08 -14.79 25.92
C ARG A 35 94.75 -14.42 27.38
N THR A 36 94.49 -13.15 27.64
CA THR A 36 94.05 -12.64 28.95
C THR A 36 92.78 -13.33 29.45
N ALA A 37 92.78 -13.68 30.73
CA ALA A 37 91.62 -14.15 31.48
C ALA A 37 91.32 -13.19 32.63
N PHE A 38 90.11 -13.23 33.18
CA PHE A 38 89.60 -12.25 34.13
C PHE A 38 88.93 -12.93 35.33
N SER A 39 88.98 -12.31 36.51
CA SER A 39 88.31 -12.79 37.73
C SER A 39 86.85 -12.31 37.86
N ASP A 40 86.35 -11.58 36.87
CA ASP A 40 84.97 -11.09 36.80
C ASP A 40 84.41 -11.15 35.37
N GLY A 41 83.07 -11.19 35.26
CA GLY A 41 82.35 -11.23 33.98
C GLY A 41 82.20 -9.90 33.25
N LEU A 42 82.86 -8.83 33.72
CA LEU A 42 82.86 -7.50 33.11
C LEU A 42 84.23 -7.14 32.48
N ALA A 43 85.20 -8.07 32.52
CA ALA A 43 86.58 -7.88 32.09
C ALA A 43 87.36 -6.77 32.84
N GLN A 44 87.01 -6.48 34.09
CA GLN A 44 87.61 -5.37 34.84
C GLN A 44 88.94 -5.76 35.50
N HIS A 45 89.07 -6.99 36.01
CA HIS A 45 90.24 -7.46 36.73
C HIS A 45 90.90 -8.62 35.99
N ALA A 46 92.02 -8.35 35.31
CA ALA A 46 92.79 -9.37 34.60
C ALA A 46 93.57 -10.27 35.59
N LEU A 47 93.54 -11.58 35.34
CA LEU A 47 94.31 -12.58 36.08
C LEU A 47 95.70 -12.76 35.46
N ALA A 48 96.73 -12.73 36.31
CA ALA A 48 98.07 -13.13 35.91
C ALA A 48 98.10 -14.61 35.51
N GLN A 49 98.84 -14.95 34.44
CA GLN A 49 98.97 -16.32 33.96
C GLN A 49 100.41 -16.84 34.12
N PRO A 50 100.60 -18.14 34.43
CA PRO A 50 99.56 -19.16 34.64
C PRO A 50 98.77 -18.96 35.94
N ILE A 51 97.46 -19.13 35.86
CA ILE A 51 96.55 -19.06 37.00
C ILE A 51 96.78 -20.34 37.85
N PRO A 52 97.02 -20.24 39.16
CA PRO A 52 97.13 -21.42 40.01
C PRO A 52 95.75 -22.06 40.30
N SER A 53 95.71 -23.38 40.45
CA SER A 53 94.59 -24.04 41.14
C SER A 53 94.57 -23.70 42.63
N ASP A 54 93.40 -23.84 43.26
CA ASP A 54 93.20 -23.57 44.68
C ASP A 54 93.85 -24.63 45.60
N GLY A 55 93.67 -24.44 46.93
CA GLY A 55 94.20 -25.35 47.96
C GLY A 55 93.64 -26.77 47.92
N ASN A 56 92.56 -27.03 47.17
CA ASN A 56 91.98 -28.36 46.93
C ASN A 56 92.37 -28.92 45.54
N GLY A 57 93.13 -28.18 44.75
CA GLY A 57 93.49 -28.54 43.38
C GLY A 57 92.39 -28.25 42.35
N CYS A 58 91.39 -27.42 42.68
CA CYS A 58 90.35 -27.00 41.75
C CYS A 58 90.77 -25.79 40.92
N ILE A 59 90.29 -25.72 39.67
CA ILE A 59 90.45 -24.55 38.81
C ILE A 59 89.59 -23.41 39.38
N PRO A 60 90.12 -22.20 39.62
CA PRO A 60 89.33 -21.08 40.13
C PRO A 60 88.29 -20.61 39.11
N LEU A 61 87.34 -19.77 39.55
CA LEU A 61 86.37 -19.13 38.67
C LEU A 61 87.08 -18.08 37.78
N PHE A 62 86.99 -18.23 36.46
CA PHE A 62 87.52 -17.22 35.53
C PHE A 62 86.70 -17.06 34.24
N TRP A 63 86.86 -15.89 33.63
CA TRP A 63 86.20 -15.46 32.41
C TRP A 63 87.20 -15.14 31.30
N VAL A 64 86.78 -15.26 30.04
CA VAL A 64 87.62 -15.06 28.84
C VAL A 64 86.88 -14.20 27.81
N VAL A 65 87.58 -13.28 27.15
CA VAL A 65 87.01 -12.41 26.10
C VAL A 65 86.96 -13.11 24.73
N GLY A 66 85.85 -12.94 24.02
CA GLY A 66 85.75 -13.14 22.57
C GLY A 66 85.68 -14.60 22.10
N ASN A 67 85.88 -14.78 20.78
CA ASN A 67 85.86 -16.01 19.97
C ASN A 67 86.51 -17.25 20.64
N PRO A 68 86.30 -18.49 20.12
CA PRO A 68 86.81 -19.70 20.75
C PRO A 68 88.27 -19.63 21.22
N TYR A 69 88.51 -20.28 22.36
CA TYR A 69 89.78 -20.24 23.07
C TYR A 69 90.21 -21.65 23.49
N ARG A 70 91.47 -21.75 23.93
CA ARG A 70 92.09 -22.98 24.39
C ARG A 70 92.48 -22.83 25.85
N VAL A 71 92.26 -23.86 26.66
CA VAL A 71 92.72 -23.92 28.06
C VAL A 71 93.63 -25.11 28.25
N ARG A 72 94.82 -24.85 28.79
CA ARG A 72 95.84 -25.85 29.10
C ARG A 72 96.07 -25.90 30.60
N VAL A 73 95.99 -27.09 31.17
CA VAL A 73 96.22 -27.35 32.59
C VAL A 73 97.44 -28.25 32.73
N VAL A 74 98.44 -27.75 33.44
CA VAL A 74 99.75 -28.38 33.63
C VAL A 74 99.97 -28.61 35.13
N SER A 75 100.57 -29.72 35.52
CA SER A 75 100.90 -30.01 36.92
C SER A 75 101.91 -29.00 37.49
N PRO A 76 102.07 -28.90 38.83
CA PRO A 76 103.12 -28.08 39.44
C PRO A 76 104.51 -28.42 38.91
N GLY A 77 104.73 -29.70 38.56
CA GLY A 77 105.96 -30.25 37.99
C GLY A 77 106.06 -30.20 36.46
N GLY A 78 105.19 -29.47 35.75
CA GLY A 78 105.32 -29.24 34.32
C GLY A 78 104.71 -30.29 33.39
N VAL A 79 104.05 -31.32 33.91
CA VAL A 79 103.39 -32.37 33.10
C VAL A 79 102.01 -31.90 32.62
N LEU A 80 101.71 -32.05 31.33
CA LEU A 80 100.39 -31.74 30.79
C LEU A 80 99.31 -32.68 31.36
N ILE A 81 98.28 -32.11 31.99
CA ILE A 81 97.15 -32.86 32.56
C ILE A 81 95.93 -32.79 31.64
N ARG A 82 95.64 -31.59 31.11
CA ARG A 82 94.48 -31.35 30.24
C ARG A 82 94.82 -30.29 29.19
N ASP A 83 94.35 -30.50 27.97
CA ASP A 83 94.45 -29.56 26.87
C ASP A 83 93.08 -29.57 26.18
N VAL A 84 92.34 -28.46 26.26
CA VAL A 84 91.02 -28.34 25.62
C VAL A 84 91.05 -27.15 24.69
N ASP A 85 91.05 -27.40 23.39
CA ASP A 85 91.00 -26.40 22.33
C ASP A 85 89.55 -26.15 21.88
N ASN A 86 89.32 -25.03 21.20
CA ASN A 86 88.02 -24.62 20.65
C ASN A 86 86.88 -24.63 21.68
N LEU A 87 87.16 -24.27 22.95
CA LEU A 87 86.13 -23.99 23.94
C LEU A 87 85.29 -22.81 23.45
N PRO A 88 83.94 -22.87 23.57
CA PRO A 88 83.06 -21.82 23.08
C PRO A 88 83.39 -20.51 23.79
N GLY A 89 83.69 -19.50 22.97
CA GLY A 89 84.01 -18.14 23.42
C GLY A 89 82.78 -17.37 23.90
N ASP A 90 82.98 -16.08 24.14
CA ASP A 90 81.88 -15.12 24.06
C ASP A 90 81.72 -14.73 22.60
N VAL A 91 80.58 -15.11 22.00
CA VAL A 91 80.20 -14.64 20.67
C VAL A 91 79.78 -13.19 20.84
N ALA A 92 80.72 -12.28 20.56
CA ALA A 92 80.51 -10.84 20.66
C ALA A 92 79.15 -10.46 20.04
N GLN A 93 78.32 -9.74 20.80
CA GLN A 93 76.88 -9.59 20.54
C GLN A 93 76.52 -8.66 19.35
N GLY A 94 77.23 -8.77 18.23
CA GLY A 94 76.78 -8.28 16.93
C GLY A 94 75.89 -9.32 16.26
N GLY A 95 74.57 -9.12 16.28
CA GLY A 95 73.63 -9.82 15.39
C GLY A 95 73.56 -11.35 15.51
N GLY A 96 73.87 -11.92 16.68
CA GLY A 96 73.94 -13.38 16.88
C GLY A 96 72.59 -14.10 16.85
N GLY A 97 72.13 -14.50 15.67
CA GLY A 97 71.01 -15.46 15.52
C GLY A 97 71.47 -16.89 15.82
N GLY A 98 70.66 -17.65 16.58
CA GLY A 98 71.00 -19.05 16.88
C GLY A 98 69.87 -19.87 17.52
N GLY A 99 69.61 -21.05 16.97
CA GLY A 99 69.00 -22.20 17.68
C GLY A 99 67.50 -22.18 17.97
N GLY A 100 66.80 -21.05 17.86
CA GLY A 100 65.34 -20.98 17.90
C GLY A 100 64.71 -20.94 16.51
N GLY A 101 63.45 -21.40 16.39
CA GLY A 101 62.60 -21.14 15.22
C GLY A 101 62.19 -19.66 15.17
N GLY A 102 63.14 -18.78 14.88
CA GLY A 102 63.01 -17.34 15.10
C GLY A 102 62.03 -16.68 14.15
N SER A 103 60.95 -16.11 14.69
CA SER A 103 60.02 -15.21 13.99
C SER A 103 60.60 -13.81 13.76
N THR A 104 61.91 -13.72 13.51
CA THR A 104 62.61 -12.47 13.20
C THR A 104 62.38 -12.16 11.74
N LEU A 105 61.66 -11.06 11.49
CA LEU A 105 61.42 -10.52 10.15
C LEU A 105 62.75 -10.25 9.44
N LYS A 106 62.82 -10.61 8.16
CA LYS A 106 63.98 -10.47 7.29
C LYS A 106 63.83 -9.24 6.41
N THR A 107 64.95 -8.72 5.91
CA THR A 107 65.00 -7.76 4.81
C THR A 107 64.04 -8.16 3.68
N GLY A 108 63.17 -7.24 3.28
CA GLY A 108 62.15 -7.50 2.25
C GLY A 108 60.83 -8.08 2.76
N ASP A 109 60.71 -8.47 4.04
CA ASP A 109 59.41 -8.89 4.60
C ASP A 109 58.45 -7.69 4.70
N TYR A 110 57.21 -7.92 4.28
CA TYR A 110 56.11 -6.97 4.41
C TYR A 110 55.49 -7.00 5.81
N VAL A 111 55.34 -5.83 6.44
CA VAL A 111 54.75 -5.68 7.77
C VAL A 111 53.68 -4.57 7.76
N PRO A 112 52.41 -4.88 8.03
CA PRO A 112 51.38 -3.85 8.20
C PRO A 112 51.53 -3.18 9.58
N ALA A 113 51.27 -1.88 9.65
CA ALA A 113 51.17 -1.13 10.90
C ALA A 113 50.07 -0.06 10.84
N HIS A 114 49.40 0.16 11.97
CA HIS A 114 48.37 1.20 12.12
C HIS A 114 48.99 2.56 12.48
N THR A 115 49.87 3.05 11.62
CA THR A 115 50.54 4.36 11.71
C THR A 115 51.06 4.77 10.33
N THR A 116 51.22 6.07 10.10
CA THR A 116 51.83 6.64 8.88
C THR A 116 53.28 7.10 9.10
N ALA A 117 53.79 6.99 10.34
CA ALA A 117 55.10 7.50 10.75
C ALA A 117 56.28 6.77 10.07
N VAL A 118 57.48 7.35 10.14
CA VAL A 118 58.72 6.63 9.81
C VAL A 118 59.07 5.70 10.99
N ILE A 119 59.50 4.47 10.70
CA ILE A 119 59.85 3.46 11.69
C ILE A 119 61.29 3.02 11.43
N THR A 120 62.17 3.12 12.43
CA THR A 120 63.58 2.72 12.31
C THR A 120 63.71 1.26 11.85
N GLY A 121 64.59 1.00 10.87
CA GLY A 121 64.76 -0.33 10.28
C GLY A 121 63.69 -0.71 9.24
N ARG A 122 62.83 0.22 8.81
CA ARG A 122 61.74 -0.02 7.84
C ARG A 122 61.48 1.17 6.93
N VAL A 123 60.94 0.89 5.73
CA VAL A 123 60.48 1.91 4.75
C VAL A 123 59.07 1.58 4.26
N ARG A 124 58.27 2.58 3.86
CA ARG A 124 56.89 2.36 3.41
C ARG A 124 56.86 1.89 1.95
N ALA A 125 56.11 0.84 1.63
CA ALA A 125 56.00 0.29 0.27
C ALA A 125 55.07 1.17 -0.62
N ASN A 126 55.54 2.37 -0.97
CA ASN A 126 54.71 3.47 -1.47
C ASN A 126 55.09 3.96 -2.89
N GLY A 127 55.81 3.15 -3.68
CA GLY A 127 56.20 3.49 -5.06
C GLY A 127 57.32 4.51 -5.21
N LYS A 128 57.78 5.14 -4.11
CA LYS A 128 58.95 6.03 -4.10
C LYS A 128 60.26 5.25 -4.09
N THR A 129 61.39 5.95 -4.06
CA THR A 129 62.73 5.34 -4.16
C THR A 129 63.49 5.22 -2.83
N ILE A 130 64.37 4.21 -2.75
CA ILE A 130 65.43 4.05 -1.73
C ILE A 130 66.82 4.03 -2.37
N GLY A 131 67.85 4.32 -1.57
CA GLY A 131 69.27 4.28 -1.93
C GLY A 131 70.15 4.71 -0.76
N ASP A 132 71.46 4.83 -0.98
CA ASP A 132 72.41 5.29 0.03
C ASP A 132 72.20 6.77 0.44
N ALA A 133 72.97 7.25 1.42
CA ALA A 133 72.91 8.60 1.97
C ALA A 133 72.97 9.75 0.93
N ILE A 134 73.70 9.59 -0.17
CA ILE A 134 73.87 10.61 -1.22
C ILE A 134 73.11 10.32 -2.52
N SER A 135 72.38 9.20 -2.60
CA SER A 135 71.60 8.79 -3.77
C SER A 135 70.46 9.75 -4.20
N GLY A 136 70.01 10.64 -3.30
CA GLY A 136 68.84 11.48 -3.53
C GLY A 136 67.50 10.73 -3.48
N ALA A 137 67.46 9.56 -2.84
CA ALA A 137 66.25 8.76 -2.70
C ALA A 137 65.09 9.49 -1.98
N THR A 138 63.85 9.17 -2.38
CA THR A 138 62.65 9.97 -2.08
C THR A 138 61.76 9.44 -0.95
N GLU A 139 61.98 8.19 -0.52
CA GLU A 139 61.45 7.65 0.72
C GLU A 139 62.51 7.60 1.82
N PHE A 140 63.69 7.04 1.51
CA PHE A 140 64.79 6.92 2.47
C PHE A 140 66.14 6.82 1.76
N ALA A 141 67.05 7.75 2.09
CA ALA A 141 68.42 7.84 1.58
C ALA A 141 69.38 7.62 2.75
N ASP A 142 69.86 6.38 2.94
CA ASP A 142 70.64 5.97 4.12
C ASP A 142 71.43 4.68 3.84
N PRO A 143 72.64 4.47 4.42
CA PRO A 143 73.43 3.25 4.20
C PRO A 143 72.74 1.95 4.66
N ALA A 144 71.79 2.01 5.60
CA ALA A 144 71.01 0.86 6.04
C ALA A 144 70.08 0.29 4.95
N THR A 145 69.85 1.02 3.85
CA THR A 145 69.05 0.54 2.70
C THR A 145 69.75 -0.52 1.84
N GLN A 146 71.06 -0.75 2.01
CA GLN A 146 71.84 -1.60 1.11
C GLN A 146 71.27 -3.01 0.96
N ALA A 147 70.83 -3.63 2.06
CA ALA A 147 70.29 -4.98 2.03
C ALA A 147 68.95 -5.03 1.28
N LEU A 148 67.98 -4.16 1.60
CA LEU A 148 66.71 -4.07 0.87
C LEU A 148 66.88 -3.67 -0.61
N PHE A 149 67.80 -2.77 -0.94
CA PHE A 149 68.13 -2.43 -2.33
C PHE A 149 68.58 -3.68 -3.09
N ILE A 150 69.53 -4.44 -2.53
CA ILE A 150 70.06 -5.67 -3.15
C ILE A 150 68.99 -6.75 -3.24
N PHE A 151 68.12 -6.89 -2.23
CA PHE A 151 66.98 -7.79 -2.27
C PHE A 151 66.01 -7.44 -3.41
N LEU A 152 65.49 -6.21 -3.45
CA LEU A 152 64.53 -5.78 -4.46
C LEU A 152 65.11 -5.82 -5.87
N TRP A 153 66.37 -5.46 -6.05
CA TRP A 153 67.05 -5.52 -7.35
C TRP A 153 67.09 -6.96 -7.90
N ASN A 154 67.29 -7.98 -7.06
CA ASN A 154 67.32 -9.37 -7.51
C ASN A 154 65.93 -10.02 -7.57
N ALA A 155 64.99 -9.63 -6.70
CA ALA A 155 63.67 -10.26 -6.58
C ALA A 155 62.64 -9.75 -7.58
N ASP A 156 62.71 -8.48 -7.98
CA ASP A 156 61.75 -7.84 -8.86
C ASP A 156 62.48 -7.00 -9.91
N SER A 157 62.41 -7.43 -11.18
CA SER A 157 63.04 -6.75 -12.32
C SER A 157 62.21 -5.58 -12.87
N SER A 158 60.93 -5.47 -12.48
CA SER A 158 60.02 -4.41 -12.93
C SER A 158 60.27 -3.08 -12.22
N LEU A 159 60.80 -3.13 -11.00
CA LEU A 159 61.19 -1.93 -10.24
C LEU A 159 62.26 -1.15 -11.00
N SER A 160 62.01 0.15 -11.18
CA SER A 160 62.93 1.05 -11.89
C SER A 160 64.15 1.36 -11.05
N VAL A 161 65.33 1.37 -11.70
CA VAL A 161 66.61 1.79 -11.12
C VAL A 161 67.07 3.05 -11.85
N SER A 162 67.51 4.08 -11.14
CA SER A 162 67.94 5.34 -11.74
C SER A 162 69.16 5.14 -12.66
N GLY A 163 69.04 5.54 -13.93
CA GLY A 163 70.07 5.25 -14.94
C GLY A 163 70.11 3.80 -15.42
N GLY A 164 69.06 3.02 -15.16
CA GLY A 164 68.96 1.61 -15.53
C GLY A 164 69.77 0.67 -14.62
N ARG A 165 69.56 -0.63 -14.79
CA ARG A 165 70.25 -1.69 -14.07
C ARG A 165 71.63 -1.94 -14.67
N GLY A 166 72.66 -1.98 -13.83
CA GLY A 166 74.05 -2.25 -14.19
C GLY A 166 74.42 -3.73 -14.05
N ALA A 167 75.72 -4.00 -13.88
CA ALA A 167 76.25 -5.36 -13.84
C ALA A 167 75.87 -6.16 -12.57
N SER A 168 75.57 -5.50 -11.45
CA SER A 168 75.06 -6.13 -10.23
C SER A 168 74.40 -5.10 -9.31
N ALA A 169 73.52 -5.58 -8.41
CA ALA A 169 72.85 -4.74 -7.42
C ALA A 169 73.82 -3.94 -6.53
N LEU A 170 74.92 -4.57 -6.08
CA LEU A 170 75.92 -3.89 -5.24
C LEU A 170 76.72 -2.84 -6.03
N ALA A 171 77.00 -3.07 -7.31
CA ALA A 171 77.64 -2.08 -8.17
C ALA A 171 76.70 -0.88 -8.44
N ASP A 172 75.40 -1.13 -8.65
CA ASP A 172 74.40 -0.06 -8.79
C ASP A 172 74.25 0.75 -7.48
N TYR A 173 74.19 0.09 -6.33
CA TYR A 173 74.13 0.75 -5.02
C TYR A 173 75.36 1.62 -4.75
N ASN A 174 76.57 1.07 -4.98
CA ASN A 174 77.83 1.79 -4.78
C ASN A 174 78.07 2.90 -5.84
N ALA A 175 77.28 2.92 -6.93
CA ALA A 175 77.21 4.03 -7.87
C ALA A 175 76.21 5.13 -7.46
N ASN A 176 75.66 5.04 -6.23
CA ASN A 176 74.66 5.93 -5.64
C ASN A 176 73.35 5.98 -6.43
N LYS A 177 72.98 4.88 -7.09
CA LYS A 177 71.68 4.76 -7.76
C LYS A 177 70.57 4.55 -6.74
N THR A 178 69.36 4.95 -7.14
CA THR A 178 68.13 4.65 -6.41
C THR A 178 67.34 3.54 -7.10
N ILE A 179 66.57 2.77 -6.33
CA ILE A 179 65.58 1.81 -6.84
C ILE A 179 64.19 2.18 -6.31
N ALA A 180 63.16 2.04 -7.14
CA ALA A 180 61.78 2.16 -6.71
C ALA A 180 61.40 1.02 -5.73
N LEU A 181 60.63 1.35 -4.71
CA LEU A 181 59.93 0.39 -3.88
C LEU A 181 58.67 -0.10 -4.62
N PRO A 182 58.20 -1.33 -4.35
CA PRO A 182 56.86 -1.75 -4.71
C PRO A 182 55.81 -0.74 -4.23
N ASP A 183 54.82 -0.46 -5.08
CA ASP A 183 53.69 0.41 -4.76
C ASP A 183 52.48 -0.44 -4.33
N ILE A 184 52.03 -0.28 -3.10
CA ILE A 184 50.83 -0.94 -2.57
C ILE A 184 49.69 0.04 -2.28
N ASN A 185 49.83 1.33 -2.63
CA ASN A 185 48.82 2.34 -2.28
C ASN A 185 47.44 1.97 -2.87
N GLY A 186 46.45 1.76 -2.00
CA GLY A 186 45.09 1.34 -2.39
C GLY A 186 44.98 -0.10 -2.90
N ARG A 187 46.02 -0.94 -2.74
CA ARG A 187 46.07 -2.33 -3.21
C ARG A 187 46.03 -3.31 -2.04
N THR A 188 45.45 -4.48 -2.27
CA THR A 188 45.66 -5.66 -1.43
C THR A 188 46.73 -6.56 -2.04
N LEU A 189 47.38 -7.38 -1.21
CA LEU A 189 48.39 -8.33 -1.67
C LEU A 189 47.73 -9.68 -2.02
N PHE A 190 48.04 -10.20 -3.20
CA PHE A 190 47.73 -11.57 -3.62
C PHE A 190 49.03 -12.36 -3.81
N GLY A 191 48.99 -13.67 -3.57
CA GLY A 191 50.11 -14.56 -3.90
C GLY A 191 50.27 -14.73 -5.41
N ILE A 192 51.51 -14.72 -5.91
CA ILE A 192 51.81 -14.99 -7.32
C ILE A 192 51.33 -16.40 -7.72
N ASP A 193 50.80 -16.55 -8.92
CA ASP A 193 50.23 -17.82 -9.35
C ASP A 193 51.34 -18.86 -9.58
N GLY A 194 51.31 -19.94 -8.78
CA GLY A 194 52.35 -20.96 -8.70
C GLY A 194 53.27 -20.85 -7.47
N MET A 195 53.39 -19.68 -6.84
CA MET A 195 54.16 -19.48 -5.58
C MET A 195 55.57 -20.10 -5.57
N GLY A 196 56.34 -19.93 -6.66
CA GLY A 196 57.67 -20.54 -6.84
C GLY A 196 57.66 -21.94 -7.48
N SER A 197 56.48 -22.42 -7.88
CA SER A 197 56.26 -23.62 -8.69
C SER A 197 55.44 -23.28 -9.95
N SER A 198 54.99 -24.29 -10.71
CA SER A 198 54.14 -24.11 -11.89
C SER A 198 52.82 -23.38 -11.55
N PRO A 199 52.30 -22.50 -12.43
CA PRO A 199 51.07 -21.75 -12.17
C PRO A 199 49.85 -22.66 -11.97
N THR A 200 48.95 -22.24 -11.08
CA THR A 200 47.71 -22.95 -10.72
C THR A 200 46.47 -22.46 -11.49
N GLY A 201 46.60 -21.39 -12.26
CA GLY A 201 45.52 -20.79 -13.07
C GLY A 201 44.56 -19.88 -12.30
N ARG A 202 44.78 -19.69 -10.99
CA ARG A 202 43.90 -18.89 -10.12
C ARG A 202 43.85 -17.41 -10.48
N LEU A 203 44.87 -16.89 -11.17
CA LEU A 203 44.91 -15.51 -11.66
C LEU A 203 44.87 -15.43 -13.20
N ALA A 204 44.55 -16.51 -13.90
CA ALA A 204 44.58 -16.58 -15.37
C ALA A 204 43.60 -15.60 -16.07
N ASN A 205 42.52 -15.21 -15.38
CA ASN A 205 41.52 -14.26 -15.87
C ASN A 205 41.58 -12.90 -15.15
N ALA A 206 42.62 -12.62 -14.36
CA ALA A 206 42.77 -11.34 -13.68
C ALA A 206 43.28 -10.24 -14.65
N THR A 207 42.69 -9.05 -14.57
CA THR A 207 43.12 -7.88 -15.37
C THR A 207 44.36 -7.25 -14.76
N PHE A 208 45.52 -7.40 -15.41
CA PHE A 208 46.77 -6.77 -15.00
C PHE A 208 46.95 -5.39 -15.66
N ALA A 209 47.29 -4.39 -14.85
CA ALA A 209 47.75 -3.08 -15.30
C ALA A 209 49.27 -3.06 -15.54
N SER A 210 50.02 -3.92 -14.83
CA SER A 210 51.43 -4.20 -15.07
C SER A 210 51.76 -5.67 -14.79
N GLY A 211 52.71 -6.24 -15.54
CA GLY A 211 53.18 -7.60 -15.34
C GLY A 211 52.14 -8.67 -15.73
N ASN A 212 52.06 -9.75 -14.95
CA ASN A 212 51.21 -10.92 -15.20
C ASN A 212 51.06 -11.78 -13.93
N ALA A 213 50.21 -12.82 -14.00
CA ALA A 213 49.89 -13.73 -12.89
C ALA A 213 51.09 -14.35 -12.16
N THR A 214 52.24 -14.56 -12.80
CA THR A 214 53.37 -15.33 -12.24
C THR A 214 54.55 -14.47 -11.80
N THR A 215 54.52 -13.17 -12.09
CA THR A 215 55.66 -12.25 -11.92
C THR A 215 55.47 -11.38 -10.68
N ILE A 216 56.47 -11.32 -9.79
CA ILE A 216 56.48 -10.41 -8.63
C ILE A 216 56.40 -8.95 -9.11
N GLY A 217 55.76 -8.07 -8.34
CA GLY A 217 55.57 -6.66 -8.68
C GLY A 217 54.37 -6.37 -9.61
N SER A 218 53.78 -7.41 -10.22
CA SER A 218 52.61 -7.27 -11.09
C SER A 218 51.41 -6.70 -10.34
N ALA A 219 50.80 -5.64 -10.89
CA ALA A 219 49.63 -4.97 -10.32
C ALA A 219 48.43 -5.08 -11.26
N GLY A 220 47.22 -5.08 -10.70
CA GLY A 220 45.99 -5.28 -11.47
C GLY A 220 44.73 -4.97 -10.67
N GLY A 221 43.58 -5.22 -11.30
CA GLY A 221 42.27 -4.87 -10.78
C GLY A 221 41.90 -3.39 -10.98
N THR A 222 40.72 -3.03 -10.50
CA THR A 222 40.06 -1.72 -10.65
C THR A 222 39.45 -1.30 -9.32
N GLY A 223 39.47 0.00 -9.01
CA GLY A 223 38.89 0.52 -7.75
C GLY A 223 37.35 0.54 -7.76
N ALA A 224 36.76 0.66 -8.95
CA ALA A 224 35.32 0.67 -9.15
C ALA A 224 35.00 0.17 -10.57
N GLU A 225 33.83 -0.44 -10.77
CA GLU A 225 33.40 -1.04 -12.03
C GLU A 225 32.03 -0.53 -12.48
N THR A 226 31.78 -0.46 -13.78
CA THR A 226 30.44 -0.22 -14.33
C THR A 226 29.81 -1.55 -14.69
N LEU A 227 28.66 -1.87 -14.09
CA LEU A 227 27.89 -3.06 -14.49
C LEU A 227 27.23 -2.81 -15.85
N LEU A 228 27.68 -3.53 -16.87
CA LEU A 228 26.99 -3.63 -18.15
C LEU A 228 25.68 -4.40 -17.96
N THR A 229 24.68 -4.15 -18.81
CA THR A 229 23.37 -4.84 -18.77
C THR A 229 23.51 -6.36 -18.84
N THR A 230 24.56 -6.88 -19.50
CA THR A 230 24.90 -8.31 -19.61
C THR A 230 25.43 -8.93 -18.31
N GLN A 231 25.85 -8.11 -17.33
CA GLN A 231 26.33 -8.54 -16.01
C GLN A 231 25.21 -8.53 -14.95
N ILE A 232 24.02 -8.02 -15.30
CA ILE A 232 22.84 -8.03 -14.42
C ILE A 232 22.04 -9.31 -14.72
N PRO A 233 21.84 -10.22 -13.75
CA PRO A 233 21.02 -11.41 -13.95
C PRO A 233 19.58 -11.07 -14.38
N SER A 234 19.00 -11.92 -15.22
CA SER A 234 17.58 -11.79 -15.60
C SER A 234 16.70 -11.91 -14.35
N HIS A 235 15.82 -10.92 -14.16
CA HIS A 235 14.94 -10.79 -13.01
C HIS A 235 13.59 -10.20 -13.43
N THR A 236 12.59 -10.31 -12.57
CA THR A 236 11.24 -9.79 -12.80
C THR A 236 10.85 -8.79 -11.73
N HIS A 237 10.06 -7.79 -12.11
CA HIS A 237 9.41 -6.89 -11.17
C HIS A 237 7.92 -7.24 -11.07
N THR A 238 7.37 -7.17 -9.85
CA THR A 238 5.94 -7.21 -9.61
C THR A 238 5.41 -5.78 -9.44
N GLY A 239 4.19 -5.54 -9.90
CA GLY A 239 3.50 -4.26 -9.75
C GLY A 239 2.04 -4.48 -9.39
N ALA A 240 1.43 -3.50 -8.73
CA ALA A 240 0.02 -3.50 -8.38
C ALA A 240 -0.60 -2.14 -8.70
N THR A 241 -1.79 -2.15 -9.31
CA THR A 241 -2.61 -0.96 -9.49
C THR A 241 -3.50 -0.75 -8.26
N GLN A 242 -3.77 0.51 -7.91
CA GLN A 242 -4.81 0.84 -6.93
C GLN A 242 -6.18 0.93 -7.62
N ASN A 243 -7.25 0.67 -6.88
CA ASN A 243 -8.60 0.76 -7.40
C ASN A 243 -8.95 2.23 -7.71
N SER A 244 -9.42 2.52 -8.92
CA SER A 244 -9.84 3.89 -9.28
C SER A 244 -11.04 4.32 -8.44
N THR A 245 -11.08 5.61 -8.08
CA THR A 245 -12.21 6.21 -7.35
C THR A 245 -13.42 6.36 -8.27
N ALA A 246 -14.62 6.30 -7.71
CA ALA A 246 -15.86 6.52 -8.45
C ALA A 246 -15.85 7.90 -9.15
N HIS A 247 -16.11 7.91 -10.45
CA HIS A 247 -16.28 9.10 -11.27
C HIS A 247 -17.73 9.18 -11.78
N SER A 248 -18.17 10.38 -12.17
CA SER A 248 -19.53 10.62 -12.65
C SER A 248 -19.55 10.93 -14.14
N HIS A 249 -20.54 10.40 -14.85
CA HIS A 249 -20.86 10.80 -16.22
C HIS A 249 -22.06 11.75 -16.21
N THR A 250 -21.92 12.90 -16.87
CA THR A 250 -23.04 13.80 -17.18
C THR A 250 -23.67 13.41 -18.52
N PHE A 251 -24.96 13.06 -18.49
CA PHE A 251 -25.73 12.74 -19.69
C PHE A 251 -26.61 13.93 -20.08
N THR A 252 -26.65 14.25 -21.37
CA THR A 252 -27.53 15.26 -21.95
C THR A 252 -28.50 14.61 -22.93
N THR A 253 -29.74 14.41 -22.52
CA THR A 253 -30.83 13.98 -23.43
C THR A 253 -31.25 15.15 -24.30
N ALA A 254 -31.00 15.07 -25.61
CA ALA A 254 -31.22 16.18 -26.55
C ALA A 254 -32.69 16.57 -26.78
N THR A 255 -33.63 15.72 -26.38
CA THR A 255 -35.08 15.93 -26.55
C THR A 255 -35.81 15.41 -25.31
N ALA A 256 -36.68 16.23 -24.71
CA ALA A 256 -37.61 15.75 -23.69
C ALA A 256 -38.66 14.82 -24.33
N GLY A 257 -38.92 13.68 -23.71
CA GLY A 257 -39.88 12.69 -24.25
C GLY A 257 -41.29 13.29 -24.34
N ALA A 258 -41.85 13.32 -25.55
CA ALA A 258 -43.22 13.77 -25.78
C ALA A 258 -44.21 12.83 -25.08
N HIS A 259 -44.91 13.35 -24.08
CA HIS A 259 -45.92 12.65 -23.30
C HIS A 259 -47.29 13.29 -23.55
N ASN A 260 -48.31 12.46 -23.79
CA ASN A 260 -49.68 12.92 -23.99
C ASN A 260 -50.46 12.83 -22.68
N HIS A 261 -50.94 13.97 -22.17
CA HIS A 261 -51.99 13.98 -21.16
C HIS A 261 -53.32 13.61 -21.83
N GLY A 262 -53.70 12.33 -21.75
CA GLY A 262 -54.89 11.76 -22.39
C GLY A 262 -56.23 12.16 -21.76
N GLY A 263 -56.51 13.46 -21.69
CA GLY A 263 -57.79 14.01 -21.20
C GLY A 263 -58.90 13.93 -22.24
N ALA A 264 -59.60 12.79 -22.31
CA ALA A 264 -60.79 12.65 -23.17
C ALA A 264 -62.05 13.19 -22.47
N THR A 265 -62.56 14.34 -22.92
CA THR A 265 -63.90 14.81 -22.55
C THR A 265 -64.95 14.06 -23.38
N GLY A 266 -65.67 13.12 -22.75
CA GLY A 266 -66.72 12.34 -23.41
C GLY A 266 -67.86 13.21 -23.94
N THR A 267 -68.47 12.82 -25.06
CA THR A 267 -69.57 13.54 -25.73
C THR A 267 -70.92 13.31 -25.06
N GLU A 268 -70.95 13.26 -23.74
CA GLU A 268 -72.10 12.86 -22.93
C GLU A 268 -72.48 14.00 -21.99
N SER A 269 -73.46 14.80 -22.41
CA SER A 269 -74.22 15.66 -21.52
C SER A 269 -75.12 14.79 -20.64
N ALA A 270 -74.50 14.07 -19.70
CA ALA A 270 -75.20 13.35 -18.66
C ALA A 270 -76.02 14.37 -17.86
N SER A 271 -77.32 14.09 -17.72
CA SER A 271 -78.23 14.96 -16.97
C SER A 271 -77.78 15.05 -15.52
N HIS A 272 -77.21 16.20 -15.14
CA HIS A 272 -76.78 16.49 -13.79
C HIS A 272 -77.63 17.62 -13.22
N THR A 273 -78.03 17.48 -11.97
CA THR A 273 -78.95 18.40 -11.30
C THR A 273 -78.20 19.34 -10.37
N HIS A 274 -78.30 20.65 -10.63
CA HIS A 274 -77.82 21.66 -9.69
C HIS A 274 -78.80 21.83 -8.53
N SER A 275 -78.58 21.11 -7.42
CA SER A 275 -79.27 21.38 -6.15
C SER A 275 -78.69 22.63 -5.46
N GLY A 276 -78.95 23.81 -6.02
CA GLY A 276 -78.52 25.07 -5.44
C GLY A 276 -79.37 25.45 -4.22
N THR A 277 -78.87 25.20 -3.00
CA THR A 277 -79.48 25.72 -1.78
C THR A 277 -79.17 27.21 -1.63
N THR A 278 -80.09 28.08 -2.06
CA THR A 278 -80.06 29.49 -1.65
C THR A 278 -80.50 29.59 -0.18
N GLY A 279 -79.72 30.32 0.62
CA GLY A 279 -79.96 30.44 2.05
C GLY A 279 -81.09 31.42 2.39
N ILE A 280 -82.01 30.99 3.26
CA ILE A 280 -82.81 31.78 4.22
C ILE A 280 -83.78 32.86 3.69
N GLU A 281 -83.54 33.54 2.56
CA GLU A 281 -84.47 34.53 1.98
C GLU A 281 -85.38 33.95 0.87
N SER A 282 -86.17 32.92 1.20
CA SER A 282 -87.15 32.36 0.25
C SER A 282 -88.45 33.19 0.21
N VAL A 283 -88.43 34.30 -0.54
CA VAL A 283 -89.66 34.87 -1.11
C VAL A 283 -89.99 34.11 -2.40
N SER A 284 -91.22 33.63 -2.51
CA SER A 284 -91.69 32.90 -3.70
C SER A 284 -91.59 33.77 -4.95
N HIS A 285 -90.93 33.26 -6.00
CA HIS A 285 -90.98 33.85 -7.33
C HIS A 285 -91.64 32.88 -8.30
N THR A 286 -92.58 33.38 -9.10
CA THR A 286 -93.34 32.63 -10.09
C THR A 286 -93.07 33.18 -11.48
N HIS A 287 -92.90 32.30 -12.47
CA HIS A 287 -92.73 32.72 -13.87
C HIS A 287 -94.09 33.15 -14.45
N THR A 288 -94.37 34.45 -14.45
CA THR A 288 -95.58 35.02 -15.04
C THR A 288 -95.34 35.40 -16.51
N GLY A 289 -95.58 34.46 -17.42
CA GLY A 289 -95.87 34.80 -18.82
C GLY A 289 -97.32 35.29 -18.93
N SER A 290 -97.54 36.51 -19.44
CA SER A 290 -98.89 37.03 -19.70
C SER A 290 -99.06 37.29 -21.18
N THR A 291 -100.07 36.65 -21.78
CA THR A 291 -100.74 37.20 -22.96
C THR A 291 -101.83 38.19 -22.51
N ASP A 292 -102.36 38.96 -23.45
CA ASP A 292 -103.57 39.74 -23.28
C ASP A 292 -104.84 38.89 -23.50
N LEU A 293 -106.01 39.46 -23.20
CA LEU A 293 -107.27 38.72 -23.04
C LEU A 293 -108.22 38.95 -24.23
N GLN A 294 -108.26 38.01 -25.18
CA GLN A 294 -109.24 38.00 -26.28
C GLN A 294 -109.94 36.64 -26.43
N GLY A 295 -111.08 36.63 -27.14
CA GLY A 295 -111.83 35.42 -27.50
C GLY A 295 -113.30 35.37 -27.02
N ALA A 296 -113.71 36.27 -26.12
CA ALA A 296 -115.06 36.28 -25.56
C ALA A 296 -116.14 36.62 -26.60
N HIS A 297 -117.16 35.76 -26.71
CA HIS A 297 -118.36 35.94 -27.53
C HIS A 297 -119.54 35.16 -26.92
N SER A 298 -120.76 35.34 -27.42
CA SER A 298 -121.99 34.79 -26.81
C SER A 298 -123.04 34.35 -27.84
N HIS A 299 -123.84 33.33 -27.48
CA HIS A 299 -124.91 32.78 -28.32
C HIS A 299 -126.27 32.84 -27.59
N PRO A 300 -127.34 33.38 -28.20
CA PRO A 300 -128.68 33.35 -27.63
C PRO A 300 -129.50 32.13 -28.08
N GLY A 301 -130.33 31.60 -27.19
CA GLY A 301 -131.34 30.57 -27.50
C GLY A 301 -132.43 30.56 -26.42
N SER A 302 -133.71 30.41 -26.80
CA SER A 302 -134.83 30.42 -25.85
C SER A 302 -136.10 29.77 -26.45
N VAL A 303 -136.37 28.53 -26.04
CA VAL A 303 -137.68 27.84 -26.17
C VAL A 303 -137.78 26.77 -25.08
N THR A 304 -139.00 26.48 -24.64
CA THR A 304 -139.39 25.29 -23.84
C THR A 304 -140.71 24.74 -24.38
N ASP A 305 -141.02 23.48 -24.14
CA ASP A 305 -142.26 22.84 -24.58
C ASP A 305 -143.38 22.90 -23.51
N THR A 306 -144.58 22.43 -23.85
CA THR A 306 -145.76 22.50 -22.99
C THR A 306 -146.07 21.14 -22.36
N GLN A 307 -145.90 21.03 -21.05
CA GLN A 307 -146.16 19.82 -20.25
C GLN A 307 -146.98 20.17 -18.98
N GLY A 308 -147.50 19.16 -18.27
CA GLY A 308 -148.09 19.34 -16.92
C GLY A 308 -149.57 18.97 -16.73
N ASN A 309 -150.26 18.43 -17.75
CA ASN A 309 -151.66 18.00 -17.62
C ASN A 309 -151.81 16.81 -16.64
N HIS A 310 -152.69 16.92 -15.64
CA HIS A 310 -152.93 15.88 -14.62
C HIS A 310 -154.37 15.91 -14.09
N GLN A 311 -154.75 14.93 -13.26
CA GLN A 311 -156.08 14.81 -12.65
C GLN A 311 -156.00 14.47 -11.15
N HIS A 312 -157.08 14.74 -10.41
CA HIS A 312 -157.23 14.42 -8.99
C HIS A 312 -158.39 13.45 -8.75
N THR A 313 -158.32 12.69 -7.66
CA THR A 313 -159.31 11.67 -7.27
C THR A 313 -160.00 12.05 -5.97
N TYR A 314 -161.31 11.83 -5.85
CA TYR A 314 -162.09 12.10 -4.64
C TYR A 314 -162.65 10.80 -4.04
N ASN A 315 -162.75 10.72 -2.70
CA ASN A 315 -163.10 9.50 -1.97
C ASN A 315 -164.41 9.67 -1.17
N GLY A 316 -165.42 8.85 -1.47
CA GLY A 316 -166.74 8.88 -0.79
C GLY A 316 -166.86 7.95 0.43
N PRO A 317 -167.81 8.20 1.35
CA PRO A 317 -167.96 7.43 2.60
C PRO A 317 -168.72 6.09 2.42
N PRO A 318 -168.53 5.12 3.35
CA PRO A 318 -169.17 3.80 3.32
C PRO A 318 -170.52 3.72 4.07
N SER A 319 -171.20 2.57 3.93
CA SER A 319 -172.56 2.29 4.38
C SER A 319 -172.73 2.13 5.90
N ASN A 320 -173.64 2.90 6.53
CA ASN A 320 -174.64 2.47 7.54
C ASN A 320 -175.30 3.60 8.39
N THR A 321 -175.05 4.88 8.10
CA THR A 321 -175.86 6.01 8.64
C THR A 321 -176.83 6.59 7.61
N ILE A 322 -178.04 6.95 8.05
CA ILE A 322 -179.04 7.66 7.23
C ILE A 322 -179.38 9.00 7.88
N ALA A 323 -178.85 10.11 7.34
CA ALA A 323 -179.54 11.41 7.25
C ALA A 323 -178.72 12.46 6.48
N LEU A 324 -179.14 12.76 5.24
CA LEU A 324 -179.25 14.13 4.70
C LEU A 324 -178.04 15.09 4.83
N GLY A 325 -176.81 14.61 4.68
CA GLY A 325 -175.62 15.46 4.56
C GLY A 325 -174.50 14.79 3.77
N GLY A 326 -174.13 15.37 2.62
CA GLY A 326 -172.96 14.97 1.82
C GLY A 326 -173.06 13.64 1.05
N ASN A 327 -173.32 13.73 -0.25
CA ASN A 327 -172.90 12.78 -1.29
C ASN A 327 -173.23 11.27 -1.03
N GLY A 328 -174.48 10.87 -1.32
CA GLY A 328 -175.07 9.55 -0.96
C GLY A 328 -174.60 8.31 -1.77
N SER A 329 -175.20 7.13 -1.48
CA SER A 329 -174.50 5.83 -1.66
C SER A 329 -175.38 4.62 -2.05
N ILE A 330 -174.73 3.58 -2.60
CA ILE A 330 -175.05 2.11 -2.64
C ILE A 330 -176.33 1.56 -3.34
N ASN A 331 -176.38 0.23 -3.52
CA ASN A 331 -177.38 -0.57 -4.28
C ASN A 331 -177.28 -2.11 -3.95
N ALA A 332 -178.12 -2.98 -4.55
CA ALA A 332 -178.39 -4.42 -4.26
C ALA A 332 -178.40 -5.32 -5.55
N TYR A 333 -178.38 -6.66 -5.57
CA TYR A 333 -178.90 -7.69 -4.63
C TYR A 333 -178.08 -9.04 -4.63
N TRP A 334 -178.34 -10.02 -3.73
CA TRP A 334 -177.53 -11.27 -3.57
C TRP A 334 -178.26 -12.55 -3.03
N PHE A 335 -177.54 -13.53 -2.46
CA PHE A 335 -177.91 -14.96 -2.24
C PHE A 335 -177.84 -15.48 -0.77
N GLY A 336 -178.30 -16.73 -0.53
CA GLY A 336 -178.21 -17.50 0.74
C GLY A 336 -177.86 -19.01 0.53
N ALA A 337 -178.17 -19.98 1.39
CA ALA A 337 -178.88 -19.94 2.69
C ALA A 337 -178.65 -21.19 3.56
N SER A 338 -178.47 -21.03 4.88
CA SER A 338 -178.78 -22.05 5.91
C SER A 338 -179.04 -21.42 7.29
N VAL A 339 -180.27 -20.94 7.49
CA VAL A 339 -180.86 -20.58 8.81
C VAL A 339 -180.18 -19.44 9.60
N ALA A 340 -179.79 -18.38 8.89
CA ALA A 340 -179.71 -16.99 9.38
C ALA A 340 -179.93 -16.05 8.16
N ALA A 341 -180.64 -14.93 8.30
CA ALA A 341 -181.36 -14.31 7.17
C ALA A 341 -180.77 -12.97 6.62
N SER A 342 -180.70 -12.87 5.27
CA SER A 342 -180.86 -11.69 4.34
C SER A 342 -180.39 -10.27 4.73
N ASP A 343 -179.74 -9.41 3.91
CA ASP A 343 -179.15 -9.39 2.53
C ASP A 343 -178.44 -7.99 2.32
N SER A 344 -177.84 -7.45 1.21
CA SER A 344 -177.37 -7.81 -0.16
C SER A 344 -176.42 -6.70 -0.77
N VAL A 345 -176.08 -6.65 -2.09
CA VAL A 345 -174.95 -5.80 -2.62
C VAL A 345 -174.96 -5.27 -4.10
N ALA A 346 -174.44 -4.03 -4.30
CA ALA A 346 -173.84 -3.34 -5.51
C ALA A 346 -174.80 -2.88 -6.66
N ARG A 347 -174.57 -1.84 -7.51
CA ARG A 347 -173.54 -0.76 -7.73
C ARG A 347 -174.20 0.57 -8.29
N ALA A 348 -173.46 1.68 -8.52
CA ALA A 348 -173.98 3.06 -8.73
C ALA A 348 -173.46 3.86 -10.00
N HIS A 349 -173.86 5.14 -10.17
CA HIS A 349 -173.50 6.11 -11.25
C HIS A 349 -172.87 7.44 -10.72
N ALA A 350 -172.68 8.51 -11.54
CA ALA A 350 -171.70 9.60 -11.28
C ALA A 350 -172.23 11.06 -11.20
N HIS A 351 -171.41 11.97 -10.64
CA HIS A 351 -171.61 13.42 -10.48
C HIS A 351 -170.33 14.24 -10.75
N ASN A 352 -170.46 15.55 -11.02
CA ASN A 352 -169.34 16.50 -11.12
C ASN A 352 -169.35 17.51 -9.96
N LEU A 353 -168.18 17.84 -9.42
CA LEU A 353 -167.96 18.94 -8.46
C LEU A 353 -166.74 19.75 -8.90
N ALA A 354 -166.78 21.07 -8.76
CA ALA A 354 -165.67 21.96 -9.14
C ALA A 354 -164.74 22.25 -7.94
N ILE A 355 -163.47 22.51 -8.23
CA ILE A 355 -162.43 22.90 -7.26
C ILE A 355 -161.81 24.22 -7.75
N ASN A 356 -161.39 25.09 -6.83
CA ASN A 356 -160.74 26.36 -7.16
C ASN A 356 -159.36 26.14 -7.82
N SER A 357 -158.95 27.08 -8.67
CA SER A 357 -157.65 27.03 -9.36
C SER A 357 -156.48 27.36 -8.43
N ASP A 358 -155.45 26.51 -8.45
CA ASP A 358 -154.15 26.68 -7.77
C ASP A 358 -153.06 25.93 -8.57
N GLY A 359 -151.77 26.11 -8.24
CA GLY A 359 -150.66 25.34 -8.79
C GLY A 359 -149.65 26.09 -9.66
N ALA A 360 -149.66 27.43 -9.66
CA ALA A 360 -148.67 28.23 -10.40
C ALA A 360 -147.26 28.06 -9.80
N HIS A 361 -146.29 27.61 -10.60
CA HIS A 361 -144.89 27.44 -10.19
C HIS A 361 -143.91 27.63 -11.36
N ASN A 362 -142.63 27.80 -11.04
CA ASN A 362 -141.54 27.99 -12.00
C ASN A 362 -140.46 26.92 -11.77
N HIS A 363 -139.72 26.58 -12.83
CA HIS A 363 -138.52 25.73 -12.74
C HIS A 363 -137.26 26.55 -12.99
N ASN A 364 -136.20 26.28 -12.22
CA ASN A 364 -134.87 26.78 -12.51
C ASN A 364 -134.22 25.88 -13.57
N VAL A 365 -133.90 26.44 -14.74
CA VAL A 365 -133.09 25.76 -15.76
C VAL A 365 -131.62 26.17 -15.60
N SER A 366 -130.72 25.20 -15.63
CA SER A 366 -129.27 25.43 -15.67
C SER A 366 -128.65 24.48 -16.68
N VAL A 367 -127.81 25.02 -17.56
CA VAL A 367 -127.03 24.27 -18.55
C VAL A 367 -125.56 24.62 -18.40
N GLY A 368 -124.70 23.61 -18.36
CA GLY A 368 -123.25 23.79 -18.33
C GLY A 368 -122.68 23.98 -19.72
N THR A 369 -121.64 24.81 -19.86
CA THR A 369 -120.85 24.94 -21.09
C THR A 369 -119.65 24.01 -21.04
N GLU A 370 -119.50 23.13 -22.04
CA GLU A 370 -118.30 22.28 -22.18
C GLU A 370 -117.09 23.09 -22.70
N SER A 371 -115.88 22.69 -22.27
CA SER A 371 -114.64 23.46 -22.49
C SER A 371 -113.90 23.04 -23.76
N ALA A 372 -113.54 24.02 -24.60
CA ALA A 372 -112.67 23.83 -25.76
C ALA A 372 -111.22 24.19 -25.42
N ASN A 373 -110.42 23.20 -25.00
CA ASN A 373 -109.00 23.39 -24.71
C ASN A 373 -108.18 23.59 -26.00
N HIS A 374 -107.20 24.49 -25.96
CA HIS A 374 -106.16 24.66 -26.99
C HIS A 374 -104.81 24.96 -26.33
N THR A 375 -103.71 24.87 -27.10
CA THR A 375 -102.33 24.93 -26.57
C THR A 375 -101.43 25.78 -27.45
N HIS A 376 -100.55 26.55 -26.82
CA HIS A 376 -99.43 27.26 -27.47
C HIS A 376 -98.10 26.56 -27.17
N SER A 377 -97.09 26.76 -28.02
CA SER A 377 -95.73 26.27 -27.81
C SER A 377 -94.74 27.44 -27.89
N ILE A 378 -93.73 27.44 -27.03
CA ILE A 378 -92.73 28.51 -26.88
C ILE A 378 -91.35 27.89 -26.81
N THR A 379 -90.39 28.45 -27.54
CA THR A 379 -88.98 27.99 -27.60
C THR A 379 -88.05 29.10 -27.13
N THR A 380 -87.14 28.78 -26.21
CA THR A 380 -86.06 29.67 -25.74
C THR A 380 -84.71 29.25 -26.34
N GLY A 381 -83.84 30.22 -26.63
CA GLY A 381 -82.53 30.00 -27.26
C GLY A 381 -81.51 29.25 -26.39
N THR A 382 -80.43 28.78 -27.02
CA THR A 382 -79.55 27.71 -26.50
C THR A 382 -78.11 28.15 -26.17
N GLU A 383 -77.90 29.41 -25.78
CA GLU A 383 -76.56 29.95 -25.56
C GLU A 383 -76.14 29.87 -24.07
N SER A 384 -75.07 29.12 -23.81
CA SER A 384 -74.43 28.99 -22.50
C SER A 384 -73.01 29.58 -22.55
N ALA A 385 -72.59 30.26 -21.48
CA ALA A 385 -71.31 30.96 -21.45
C ALA A 385 -70.11 30.00 -21.24
N ASN A 386 -69.05 30.18 -22.03
CA ASN A 386 -67.82 29.42 -21.89
C ASN A 386 -67.09 29.72 -20.57
N HIS A 387 -66.49 28.67 -19.98
CA HIS A 387 -65.49 28.77 -18.92
C HIS A 387 -64.32 27.82 -19.23
N THR A 388 -63.22 27.95 -18.49
CA THR A 388 -61.98 27.19 -18.73
C THR A 388 -61.41 26.62 -17.43
N HIS A 389 -60.64 25.53 -17.56
CA HIS A 389 -59.85 24.95 -16.48
C HIS A 389 -58.37 24.95 -16.87
N ALA A 390 -57.48 25.17 -15.91
CA ALA A 390 -56.03 25.04 -16.09
C ALA A 390 -55.55 23.76 -15.42
N ILE A 391 -54.72 22.98 -16.13
CA ILE A 391 -53.98 21.84 -15.57
C ILE A 391 -52.58 22.33 -15.22
N ALA A 392 -52.11 22.03 -14.01
CA ALA A 392 -50.76 22.38 -13.57
C ALA A 392 -49.71 21.50 -14.27
N SER A 393 -48.51 22.04 -14.48
CA SER A 393 -47.39 21.29 -15.07
C SER A 393 -46.94 20.12 -14.20
N ASP A 394 -46.49 19.04 -14.83
CA ASP A 394 -45.93 17.86 -14.15
C ASP A 394 -44.81 18.23 -13.15
N GLY A 395 -44.81 17.52 -12.03
CA GLY A 395 -43.82 17.68 -10.97
C GLY A 395 -42.43 17.16 -11.32
N THR A 396 -41.45 17.51 -10.49
CA THR A 396 -40.05 17.08 -10.65
C THR A 396 -39.94 15.55 -10.66
N HIS A 397 -39.47 15.00 -11.77
CA HIS A 397 -39.22 13.56 -11.94
C HIS A 397 -37.75 13.27 -12.22
N THR A 398 -37.33 12.03 -12.00
CA THR A 398 -35.94 11.57 -12.13
C THR A 398 -35.86 10.31 -12.98
N HIS A 399 -34.93 10.25 -13.93
CA HIS A 399 -34.62 9.03 -14.68
C HIS A 399 -33.43 8.29 -14.06
N THR A 400 -33.59 6.99 -13.80
CA THR A 400 -32.49 6.10 -13.40
C THR A 400 -31.85 5.47 -14.63
N GLY A 401 -30.80 6.08 -15.15
CA GLY A 401 -29.97 5.49 -16.21
C GLY A 401 -28.97 4.48 -15.63
N VAL A 402 -28.95 3.27 -16.20
CA VAL A 402 -27.86 2.30 -15.99
C VAL A 402 -27.05 2.24 -17.28
N THR A 403 -25.77 2.58 -17.22
CA THR A 403 -24.82 2.21 -18.28
C THR A 403 -24.37 0.78 -18.06
N ASP A 404 -24.22 0.02 -19.15
CA ASP A 404 -23.58 -1.29 -19.10
C ASP A 404 -22.18 -1.21 -18.47
N ALA A 405 -21.71 -2.34 -17.93
CA ALA A 405 -20.39 -2.43 -17.30
C ALA A 405 -19.31 -1.92 -18.27
N GLY A 406 -18.57 -0.89 -17.84
CA GLY A 406 -17.61 -0.18 -18.68
C GLY A 406 -16.68 -1.14 -19.40
N GLY A 407 -16.70 -1.09 -20.74
CA GLY A 407 -16.08 -2.09 -21.59
C GLY A 407 -14.61 -2.35 -21.27
N VAL A 408 -14.16 -3.59 -21.53
CA VAL A 408 -12.77 -4.02 -21.33
C VAL A 408 -11.84 -3.06 -22.06
N HIS A 409 -11.02 -2.33 -21.30
CA HIS A 409 -10.08 -1.34 -21.79
C HIS A 409 -8.68 -1.63 -21.25
N ASN A 410 -7.68 -1.23 -22.02
CA ASN A 410 -6.28 -1.49 -21.71
C ASN A 410 -5.62 -0.23 -21.15
N HIS A 411 -4.93 -0.36 -20.01
CA HIS A 411 -3.95 0.64 -19.59
C HIS A 411 -2.61 0.33 -20.25
N SER A 412 -1.92 1.36 -20.76
CA SER A 412 -0.50 1.26 -21.06
C SER A 412 0.28 1.41 -19.75
N PHE A 413 1.26 0.54 -19.53
CA PHE A 413 2.21 0.65 -18.43
C PHE A 413 3.62 0.77 -18.99
N THR A 414 4.34 1.79 -18.56
CA THR A 414 5.76 2.02 -18.85
C THR A 414 6.49 2.28 -17.55
N SER A 415 7.54 1.50 -17.30
CA SER A 415 8.51 1.73 -16.22
C SER A 415 9.80 2.31 -16.79
N ASP A 416 10.27 3.41 -16.23
CA ASP A 416 11.54 4.04 -16.65
C ASP A 416 12.76 3.16 -16.31
N ALA A 417 13.81 3.32 -17.10
CA ALA A 417 15.09 2.63 -16.87
C ALA A 417 15.68 3.06 -15.52
N THR A 418 15.67 2.15 -14.55
CA THR A 418 16.12 2.43 -13.17
C THR A 418 17.58 2.00 -12.98
N GLY A 419 18.46 2.98 -12.82
CA GLY A 419 19.88 2.78 -12.54
C GLY A 419 20.72 3.96 -13.03
N GLY A 420 21.58 4.52 -12.17
CA GLY A 420 22.32 5.75 -12.47
C GLY A 420 23.48 5.62 -13.46
N GLY A 421 23.76 4.42 -13.99
CA GLY A 421 24.88 4.14 -14.91
C GLY A 421 26.30 4.32 -14.36
N GLY A 422 26.44 4.86 -13.14
CA GLY A 422 27.71 5.13 -12.49
C GLY A 422 28.45 3.85 -12.04
N THR A 423 29.76 4.00 -11.81
CA THR A 423 30.59 2.94 -11.26
C THR A 423 30.21 2.61 -9.82
N HIS A 424 30.31 1.33 -9.45
CA HIS A 424 30.15 0.87 -8.07
C HIS A 424 31.51 0.49 -7.48
N ASN A 425 31.71 0.72 -6.18
CA ASN A 425 32.90 0.28 -5.45
C ASN A 425 33.00 -1.26 -5.51
N ASN A 426 34.11 -1.77 -6.05
CA ASN A 426 34.36 -3.20 -6.21
C ASN A 426 35.12 -3.81 -5.01
N MET A 427 35.37 -3.03 -3.95
CA MET A 427 36.08 -3.49 -2.76
C MET A 427 35.12 -4.00 -1.67
N PRO A 428 35.37 -5.18 -1.05
CA PRO A 428 34.68 -5.60 0.17
C PRO A 428 35.04 -4.66 1.34
N PRO A 429 34.31 -4.70 2.48
CA PRO A 429 34.61 -3.86 3.65
C PRO A 429 36.08 -3.95 4.08
N PHE A 430 36.76 -2.80 4.17
CA PHE A 430 38.21 -2.72 4.39
C PHE A 430 38.58 -1.73 5.51
N LEU A 431 39.77 -1.92 6.08
CA LEU A 431 40.42 -0.98 7.00
C LEU A 431 41.80 -0.62 6.44
N LEU A 432 42.16 0.66 6.48
CA LEU A 432 43.46 1.12 5.98
C LEU A 432 44.56 0.97 7.05
N ALA A 433 45.71 0.47 6.61
CA ALA A 433 46.96 0.38 7.36
C ALA A 433 48.12 0.65 6.40
N THR A 434 49.24 1.17 6.90
CA THR A 434 50.44 1.37 6.08
C THR A 434 51.29 0.10 6.12
N TRP A 435 51.72 -0.36 4.95
CA TRP A 435 52.64 -1.49 4.84
C TRP A 435 54.08 -1.01 4.70
N TYR A 436 54.96 -1.68 5.42
CA TYR A 436 56.39 -1.40 5.47
C TYR A 436 57.18 -2.61 4.98
N LEU A 437 58.28 -2.36 4.31
CA LEU A 437 59.34 -3.34 4.06
C LEU A 437 60.41 -3.19 5.15
N VAL A 438 60.91 -4.32 5.65
CA VAL A 438 62.10 -4.35 6.53
C VAL A 438 63.37 -4.12 5.70
N LEU A 439 64.28 -3.31 6.23
CA LEU A 439 65.54 -2.92 5.59
C LEU A 439 66.56 -4.06 5.42
#